data_AF-A0A5D6W4H2-F1
#
_entry.id   AF-A0A5D6W4H2-F1
#
_cell.length_a   1.000
_cell.length_b   1.000
_cell.length_c   1.000
_cell.angle_alpha   90.00
_cell.angle_beta   90.00
_cell.angle_gamma   90.00
#
_symmetry.space_group_name_H-M   'P 1'
#
loop_
_entity.id
_entity.type
_entity.pdbx_description
1 polymer ?
#
loop_
_entity_poly.entity_id
_entity_poly.type
_entity_poly.pdbx_seq_one_letter_code
_entity_poly.pdbx_strand_id
1 'polypeptide(L)'
;MSLLTIMLFLACPLLVFAVGGIFLRRRRYPLAALAVLLGVVAAVIGGINGFHEMKAQVVHEYSQELDGEYKAALAKKYQQALSILQGLSFTKPDPEQIDKALELLHDFDSAQIAEKMADDCPNADALITYAKAMKQVSTYGGHMTNMNVNENTELQKLVASFPENYNGVLQDKIIPFRRLIIGMEKEAKKQAKLDAENAASHKQSMKEGQYGNIRPGDPEEKISAAMGQPDHVNSSKTSDGEIKQYVFNHNGKNFYVYTKNGVVTEVR
;
A
#
# COMPACT_ATOMS: atom_id res chain seq x y z
N MET A 1 22.88 19.76 38.40
CA MET A 1 24.18 20.18 38.98
C MET A 1 24.04 20.49 40.46
N SER A 2 25.03 20.13 41.30
CA SER A 2 25.04 20.53 42.72
C SER A 2 25.33 22.02 42.83
N LEU A 3 24.69 22.72 43.77
CA LEU A 3 24.91 24.16 44.04
C LEU A 3 26.40 24.49 44.26
N LEU A 4 27.16 23.50 44.72
CA LEU A 4 28.60 23.57 44.98
C LEU A 4 29.44 23.64 43.69
N THR A 5 29.03 22.99 42.60
CA THR A 5 29.74 23.06 41.32
C THR A 5 29.52 24.41 40.63
N ILE A 6 28.31 24.96 40.71
CA ILE A 6 28.00 26.31 40.18
C ILE A 6 28.80 27.38 40.94
N MET A 7 28.87 27.27 42.27
CA MET A 7 29.70 28.15 43.11
C MET A 7 31.19 28.08 42.73
N LEU A 8 31.72 26.89 42.48
CA LEU A 8 33.11 26.70 42.03
C LEU A 8 33.38 27.31 40.64
N PHE A 9 32.45 27.14 39.69
CA PHE A 9 32.57 27.70 38.34
C PHE A 9 32.54 29.23 38.31
N LEU A 10 31.82 29.88 39.23
CA LEU A 10 31.81 31.34 39.37
C LEU A 10 33.01 31.87 40.17
N ALA A 11 33.40 31.18 41.25
CA ALA A 11 34.47 31.64 42.14
C ALA A 11 35.85 31.57 41.49
N CYS A 12 36.12 30.53 40.69
CA CYS A 12 37.45 30.29 40.10
C CYS A 12 37.91 31.40 39.13
N PRO A 13 37.12 31.82 38.12
CA PRO A 13 37.51 32.93 37.24
C PRO A 13 37.59 34.25 37.99
N LEU A 14 36.70 34.51 38.97
CA LEU A 14 36.75 35.73 39.79
C LEU A 14 38.05 35.83 40.60
N LEU A 15 38.54 34.73 41.16
CA LEU A 15 39.82 34.68 41.87
C LEU A 15 41.00 34.93 40.92
N VAL A 16 40.97 34.36 39.71
CA VAL A 16 42.01 34.58 38.69
C VAL A 16 42.06 36.05 38.25
N PHE A 17 40.91 36.70 38.04
CA PHE A 17 40.84 38.12 37.74
C PHE A 17 41.31 39.00 38.91
N ALA A 18 40.97 38.64 40.15
CA ALA A 18 41.45 39.35 41.35
C ALA A 18 42.98 39.28 41.48
N VAL A 19 43.58 38.11 41.23
CA VAL A 19 45.03 37.93 41.20
C VAL A 19 45.68 38.74 40.08
N GLY A 20 45.06 38.78 38.89
CA GLY A 20 45.48 39.64 37.78
C GLY A 20 45.52 41.12 38.17
N GLY A 21 44.49 41.62 38.86
CA GLY A 21 44.43 42.99 39.37
C GLY A 21 45.54 43.32 40.39
N ILE A 22 45.87 42.38 41.27
CA ILE A 22 46.99 42.52 42.23
C ILE A 22 48.34 42.63 41.49
N PHE A 23 48.56 41.81 40.45
CA PHE A 23 49.78 41.88 39.65
C PHE A 23 49.89 43.18 38.83
N LEU A 24 48.76 43.70 38.34
CA LEU A 24 48.69 44.97 37.62
C LEU A 24 49.05 46.14 38.54
N ARG A 25 48.54 46.14 39.79
CA ARG A 25 48.87 47.13 40.83
C ARG A 25 50.35 47.09 41.24
N ARG A 26 51.01 45.92 41.12
CA ARG A 26 52.45 45.73 41.37
C ARG A 26 53.33 45.97 40.12
N ARG A 27 52.78 46.55 39.04
CA ARG A 27 53.45 46.83 37.75
C ARG A 27 54.08 45.59 37.09
N ARG A 28 53.60 44.38 37.40
CA ARG A 28 54.05 43.13 36.76
C ARG A 28 53.14 42.80 35.58
N TYR A 29 53.18 43.67 34.58
CA TYR A 29 52.32 43.61 33.39
C TYR A 29 52.30 42.27 32.63
N PRO A 30 53.42 41.55 32.40
CA PRO A 30 53.36 40.29 31.66
C PRO A 30 52.60 39.19 32.43
N LEU A 31 52.72 39.17 33.76
CA LEU A 31 52.00 38.20 34.61
C LEU A 31 50.52 38.55 34.74
N ALA A 32 50.19 39.84 34.78
CA ALA A 32 48.80 40.29 34.80
C ALA A 32 48.08 39.95 33.48
N ALA A 33 48.74 40.14 32.33
CA ALA A 33 48.20 39.76 31.03
C ALA A 33 47.94 38.25 30.92
N LEU A 34 48.86 37.43 31.42
CA LEU A 34 48.73 35.97 31.41
C LEU A 34 47.57 35.50 32.30
N ALA A 35 47.39 36.10 33.48
CA ALA A 35 46.26 35.81 34.36
C ALA A 35 44.91 36.18 33.73
N VAL A 36 44.82 37.34 33.06
CA VAL A 36 43.60 37.77 32.34
C VAL A 36 43.28 36.79 31.20
N LEU A 37 44.27 36.38 30.42
CA LEU A 37 44.10 35.39 29.35
C LEU A 37 43.59 34.05 29.89
N LEU A 38 44.17 33.55 30.98
CA LEU A 38 43.70 32.31 31.63
C LEU A 38 42.27 32.44 32.16
N GLY A 39 41.90 33.58 32.73
CA GLY A 39 40.54 33.85 33.19
C GLY A 39 39.52 33.83 32.05
N VAL A 40 39.85 34.42 30.90
CA VAL A 40 38.99 34.40 29.71
C VAL A 40 38.86 32.99 29.14
N VAL A 41 39.97 32.23 29.04
CA VAL A 41 39.94 30.85 28.55
C VAL A 41 39.10 29.95 29.47
N ALA A 42 39.24 30.08 30.78
CA ALA A 42 38.43 29.32 31.74
C ALA A 42 36.94 29.68 31.64
N ALA A 43 36.61 30.97 31.45
CA ALA A 43 35.23 31.42 31.29
C ALA A 43 34.60 30.92 29.98
N VAL A 44 35.36 30.91 28.87
CA VAL A 44 34.88 30.41 27.58
C VAL A 44 34.71 28.89 27.60
N ILE A 45 35.69 28.14 28.11
CA ILE A 45 35.60 26.67 28.20
C ILE A 45 34.48 26.27 29.17
N GLY A 46 34.40 26.92 30.34
CA GLY A 46 33.32 26.67 31.31
C GLY A 46 31.93 27.06 30.79
N GLY A 47 31.83 28.16 30.03
CA GLY A 47 30.59 28.59 29.39
C GLY A 47 30.13 27.63 28.29
N ILE A 48 31.03 27.16 27.42
CA ILE A 48 30.71 26.24 26.33
C ILE A 48 30.36 24.85 26.87
N ASN A 49 31.12 24.33 27.85
CA ASN A 49 30.84 23.02 28.44
C ASN A 49 29.58 23.08 29.33
N GLY A 50 29.41 24.14 30.12
CA GLY A 50 28.20 24.35 30.91
C GLY A 50 26.95 24.51 30.04
N PHE A 51 27.05 25.20 28.89
CA PHE A 51 25.94 25.31 27.94
C PHE A 51 25.65 23.98 27.24
N HIS A 52 26.66 23.20 26.89
CA HIS A 52 26.47 21.85 26.33
C HIS A 52 25.88 20.88 27.34
N GLU A 53 26.31 20.92 28.61
CA GLU A 53 25.73 20.11 29.68
C GLU A 53 24.31 20.56 30.00
N MET A 54 24.01 21.86 30.07
CA MET A 54 22.63 22.35 30.23
C MET A 54 21.76 21.94 29.04
N LYS A 55 22.26 22.05 27.81
CA LYS A 55 21.52 21.64 26.62
C LYS A 55 21.33 20.11 26.58
N ALA A 56 22.33 19.33 26.96
CA ALA A 56 22.22 17.88 27.05
C ALA A 56 21.26 17.46 28.16
N GLN A 57 21.30 18.13 29.32
CA GLN A 57 20.45 17.82 30.47
C GLN A 57 19.00 18.25 30.24
N VAL A 58 18.77 19.42 29.64
CA VAL A 58 17.43 19.87 29.20
C VAL A 58 16.91 18.99 28.07
N VAL A 59 17.74 18.57 27.11
CA VAL A 59 17.32 17.60 26.08
C VAL A 59 17.06 16.22 26.68
N HIS A 60 17.79 15.80 27.73
CA HIS A 60 17.59 14.53 28.41
C HIS A 60 16.32 14.54 29.29
N GLU A 61 16.03 15.64 29.99
CA GLU A 61 14.78 15.83 30.73
C GLU A 61 13.59 15.96 29.77
N TYR A 62 13.69 16.75 28.70
CA TYR A 62 12.59 16.93 27.73
C TYR A 62 12.36 15.70 26.82
N SER A 63 13.38 14.84 26.65
CA SER A 63 13.22 13.56 25.93
C SER A 63 12.77 12.41 26.82
N GLN A 64 12.97 12.52 28.15
CA GLN A 64 12.29 11.67 29.11
C GLN A 64 10.84 12.13 29.26
N GLU A 65 10.53 13.42 29.49
CA GLU A 65 9.18 13.96 29.72
C GLU A 65 8.16 13.85 28.55
N LEU A 66 8.49 13.16 27.46
CA LEU A 66 7.50 12.48 26.60
C LEU A 66 6.84 11.24 27.30
N ASP A 67 6.92 11.15 28.64
CA ASP A 67 7.31 9.94 29.42
C ASP A 67 6.20 8.93 29.76
N GLY A 68 4.92 9.29 29.75
CA GLY A 68 3.89 8.35 30.20
C GLY A 68 2.52 8.67 29.67
N GLU A 69 2.10 9.93 29.78
CA GLU A 69 0.79 10.36 29.27
C GLU A 69 0.72 10.27 27.74
N TYR A 70 1.80 10.65 27.03
CA TYR A 70 1.86 10.52 25.57
C TYR A 70 1.87 9.05 25.13
N LYS A 71 2.66 8.19 25.79
CA LYS A 71 2.64 6.74 25.55
C LYS A 71 1.27 6.13 25.83
N ALA A 72 0.64 6.49 26.94
CA ALA A 72 -0.70 6.02 27.30
C ALA A 72 -1.77 6.50 26.30
N ALA A 73 -1.65 7.74 25.81
CA ALA A 73 -2.52 8.27 24.76
C ALA A 73 -2.33 7.49 23.44
N LEU A 74 -1.09 7.21 23.03
CA LEU A 74 -0.80 6.39 21.85
C LEU A 74 -1.32 4.96 21.99
N ALA A 75 -1.11 4.32 23.14
CA ALA A 75 -1.65 3.00 23.42
C ALA A 75 -3.19 3.00 23.35
N LYS A 76 -3.83 4.05 23.88
CA LYS A 76 -5.29 4.21 23.77
C LYS A 76 -5.75 4.37 22.33
N LYS A 77 -5.06 5.18 21.51
CA LYS A 77 -5.35 5.32 20.07
C LYS A 77 -5.20 3.98 19.35
N TYR A 78 -4.12 3.25 19.63
CA TYR A 78 -3.85 1.92 19.07
C TYR A 78 -4.98 0.93 19.41
N GLN A 79 -5.39 0.85 20.69
CA GLN A 79 -6.48 -0.03 21.12
C GLN A 79 -7.82 0.35 20.48
N GLN A 80 -8.10 1.65 20.30
CA GLN A 80 -9.28 2.11 19.57
C GLN A 80 -9.24 1.71 18.10
N ALA A 81 -8.09 1.87 17.43
CA ALA A 81 -7.91 1.44 16.05
C ALA A 81 -8.11 -0.07 15.91
N LEU A 82 -7.52 -0.85 16.80
CA LEU A 82 -7.67 -2.31 16.86
C LEU A 82 -9.14 -2.71 17.00
N SER A 83 -9.89 -2.09 17.91
CA SER A 83 -11.32 -2.36 18.08
C SER A 83 -12.12 -2.04 16.81
N ILE A 84 -11.78 -0.96 16.10
CA ILE A 84 -12.43 -0.63 14.83
C ILE A 84 -12.09 -1.70 13.78
N LEU A 85 -10.80 -2.01 13.60
CA LEU A 85 -10.31 -2.97 12.62
C LEU A 85 -10.85 -4.39 12.86
N GLN A 86 -11.02 -4.81 14.12
CA GLN A 86 -11.66 -6.09 14.47
C GLN A 86 -13.12 -6.14 14.00
N GLY A 87 -13.83 -5.02 14.10
CA GLY A 87 -15.24 -4.87 13.71
C GLY A 87 -15.46 -4.79 12.20
N LEU A 88 -14.42 -4.53 11.40
CA LEU A 88 -14.55 -4.39 9.96
C LEU A 88 -14.99 -5.70 9.29
N SER A 89 -15.82 -5.52 8.26
CA SER A 89 -16.30 -6.58 7.37
C SER A 89 -15.74 -6.39 5.96
N PHE A 90 -15.25 -7.47 5.36
CA PHE A 90 -14.86 -7.47 3.95
C PHE A 90 -16.06 -7.25 3.01
N THR A 91 -17.24 -7.77 3.37
CA THR A 91 -18.45 -7.71 2.52
C THR A 91 -19.25 -6.42 2.70
N LYS A 92 -18.98 -5.69 3.78
CA LYS A 92 -19.59 -4.38 4.07
C LYS A 92 -18.51 -3.48 4.71
N PRO A 93 -17.47 -3.11 3.96
CA PRO A 93 -16.42 -2.25 4.48
C PRO A 93 -16.98 -0.84 4.69
N ASP A 94 -16.78 -0.28 5.87
CA ASP A 94 -17.20 1.08 6.23
C ASP A 94 -16.01 2.05 6.03
N PRO A 95 -16.03 2.90 4.99
CA PRO A 95 -14.92 3.81 4.69
C PRO A 95 -14.61 4.78 5.83
N GLU A 96 -15.63 5.28 6.54
CA GLU A 96 -15.45 6.25 7.61
C GLU A 96 -14.74 5.62 8.81
N GLN A 97 -15.12 4.37 9.14
CA GLN A 97 -14.42 3.62 10.19
C GLN A 97 -12.98 3.28 9.79
N ILE A 98 -12.74 2.93 8.53
CA ILE A 98 -11.39 2.66 8.02
C ILE A 98 -10.52 3.92 8.11
N ASP A 99 -11.03 5.07 7.67
CA ASP A 99 -10.30 6.34 7.74
C ASP A 99 -10.01 6.76 9.18
N LYS A 100 -10.97 6.57 10.09
CA LYS A 100 -10.75 6.79 11.52
C LYS A 100 -9.67 5.88 12.11
N ALA A 101 -9.64 4.61 11.72
CA ALA A 101 -8.59 3.68 12.17
C ALA A 101 -7.21 4.12 11.66
N LEU A 102 -7.12 4.58 10.40
CA LEU A 102 -5.88 5.13 9.84
C LEU A 102 -5.42 6.39 10.56
N GLU A 103 -6.34 7.31 10.88
CA GLU A 103 -6.04 8.53 11.64
C GLU A 103 -5.49 8.21 13.04
N LEU A 104 -6.11 7.25 13.74
CA LEU A 104 -5.65 6.80 15.06
C LEU A 104 -4.26 6.14 15.03
N LEU A 105 -3.90 5.50 13.91
CA LEU A 105 -2.61 4.84 13.72
C LEU A 105 -1.54 5.74 13.08
N HIS A 106 -1.87 6.98 12.68
CA HIS A 106 -0.99 7.84 11.90
C HIS A 106 0.38 8.09 12.57
N ASP A 107 0.39 8.26 13.90
CA ASP A 107 1.63 8.50 14.66
C ASP A 107 2.63 7.33 14.52
N PHE A 108 2.15 6.11 14.24
CA PHE A 108 2.98 4.91 14.05
C PHE A 108 3.57 4.77 12.64
N ASP A 109 3.27 5.68 11.69
CA ASP A 109 4.02 5.78 10.43
C ASP A 109 5.49 6.18 10.67
N SER A 110 5.79 6.81 11.82
CA SER A 110 7.15 7.12 12.25
C SER A 110 7.85 5.88 12.81
N ALA A 111 8.93 5.44 12.15
CA ALA A 111 9.74 4.30 12.59
C ALA A 111 10.24 4.45 14.04
N GLN A 112 10.58 5.67 14.46
CA GLN A 112 11.03 5.95 15.83
C GLN A 112 9.93 5.73 16.88
N ILE A 113 8.68 6.10 16.55
CA ILE A 113 7.53 5.89 17.44
C ILE A 113 7.16 4.41 17.47
N ALA A 114 7.12 3.76 16.30
CA ALA A 114 6.84 2.33 16.19
C ALA A 114 7.83 1.48 16.99
N GLU A 115 9.13 1.79 16.92
CA GLU A 115 10.17 1.09 17.69
C GLU A 115 10.01 1.30 19.20
N LYS A 116 9.78 2.54 19.64
CA LYS A 116 9.60 2.87 21.07
C LYS A 116 8.33 2.30 21.69
N MET A 117 7.31 2.05 20.89
CA MET A 117 6.00 1.54 21.32
C MET A 117 5.81 0.06 20.98
N ALA A 118 6.84 -0.64 20.51
CA ALA A 118 6.71 -2.01 20.01
C ALA A 118 6.14 -3.01 21.03
N ASP A 119 6.46 -2.81 22.33
CA ASP A 119 5.98 -3.66 23.42
C ASP A 119 4.49 -3.43 23.73
N ASP A 120 4.04 -2.18 23.74
CA ASP A 120 2.66 -1.79 24.09
C ASP A 120 1.70 -1.85 22.88
N CYS A 121 2.24 -1.62 21.68
CA CYS A 121 1.54 -1.46 20.41
C CYS A 121 2.19 -2.35 19.33
N PRO A 122 2.17 -3.68 19.48
CA PRO A 122 2.85 -4.58 18.56
C PRO A 122 2.21 -4.54 17.16
N ASN A 123 3.03 -4.77 16.13
CA ASN A 123 2.58 -4.92 14.74
C ASN A 123 1.75 -3.74 14.20
N ALA A 124 1.98 -2.51 14.67
CA ALA A 124 1.24 -1.32 14.22
C ALA A 124 1.37 -1.11 12.69
N ASP A 125 2.52 -1.43 12.11
CA ASP A 125 2.78 -1.42 10.66
C ASP A 125 1.86 -2.38 9.88
N ALA A 126 1.64 -3.59 10.40
CA ALA A 126 0.73 -4.55 9.82
C ALA A 126 -0.73 -4.08 9.93
N LEU A 127 -1.11 -3.45 11.05
CA LEU A 127 -2.45 -2.86 11.21
C LEU A 127 -2.70 -1.71 10.23
N ILE A 128 -1.72 -0.82 10.03
CA ILE A 128 -1.80 0.25 9.03
C ILE A 128 -1.92 -0.35 7.63
N THR A 129 -1.12 -1.36 7.31
CA THR A 129 -1.16 -2.04 6.01
C THR A 129 -2.54 -2.69 5.77
N TYR A 130 -3.11 -3.33 6.80
CA TYR A 130 -4.44 -3.92 6.76
C TYR A 130 -5.53 -2.87 6.56
N ALA A 131 -5.47 -1.76 7.27
CA ALA A 131 -6.42 -0.66 7.11
C ALA A 131 -6.35 -0.06 5.70
N LYS A 132 -5.13 0.16 5.15
CA LYS A 132 -4.93 0.63 3.76
C LYS A 132 -5.50 -0.37 2.74
N ALA A 133 -5.29 -1.66 2.96
CA ALA A 133 -5.84 -2.70 2.09
C ALA A 133 -7.37 -2.76 2.15
N MET A 134 -7.96 -2.63 3.34
CA MET A 134 -9.41 -2.54 3.53
C MET A 134 -10.00 -1.29 2.89
N LYS A 135 -9.27 -0.16 2.87
CA LYS A 135 -9.67 1.06 2.15
C LYS A 135 -9.73 0.83 0.64
N GLN A 136 -8.77 0.08 0.09
CA GLN A 136 -8.83 -0.32 -1.32
C GLN A 136 -10.06 -1.21 -1.59
N VAL A 137 -10.37 -2.14 -0.69
CA VAL A 137 -11.59 -2.96 -0.78
C VAL A 137 -12.87 -2.12 -0.69
N SER A 138 -12.89 -1.09 0.16
CA SER A 138 -14.09 -0.28 0.36
C SER A 138 -14.53 0.49 -0.88
N THR A 139 -13.61 0.78 -1.81
CA THR A 139 -13.94 1.40 -3.10
C THR A 139 -14.89 0.56 -3.96
N TYR A 140 -14.99 -0.75 -3.70
CA TYR A 140 -15.88 -1.67 -4.41
C TYR A 140 -17.17 -1.99 -3.63
N GLY A 141 -17.42 -1.34 -2.50
CA GLY A 141 -18.68 -1.45 -1.75
C GLY A 141 -19.04 -2.88 -1.32
N GLY A 142 -18.06 -3.76 -1.12
CA GLY A 142 -18.28 -5.17 -0.76
C GLY A 142 -18.55 -6.13 -1.92
N HIS A 143 -18.50 -5.66 -3.17
CA HIS A 143 -18.72 -6.44 -4.39
C HIS A 143 -17.44 -6.68 -5.20
N MET A 144 -16.30 -6.79 -4.52
CA MET A 144 -15.01 -7.02 -5.16
C MET A 144 -14.97 -8.37 -5.89
N THR A 145 -14.67 -8.34 -7.18
CA THR A 145 -14.49 -9.56 -8.00
C THR A 145 -13.02 -9.94 -8.15
N ASN A 146 -12.76 -11.17 -8.61
CA ASN A 146 -11.40 -11.65 -8.92
C ASN A 146 -10.69 -10.71 -9.92
N MET A 147 -11.41 -10.23 -10.94
CA MET A 147 -10.85 -9.32 -11.93
C MET A 147 -10.47 -7.98 -11.32
N ASN A 148 -11.31 -7.43 -10.42
CA ASN A 148 -10.99 -6.19 -9.72
C ASN A 148 -9.72 -6.32 -8.87
N VAL A 149 -9.53 -7.46 -8.20
CA VAL A 149 -8.29 -7.74 -7.46
C VAL A 149 -7.09 -7.77 -8.41
N ASN A 150 -7.22 -8.42 -9.58
CA ASN A 150 -6.15 -8.51 -10.56
C ASN A 150 -5.76 -7.16 -11.19
N GLU A 151 -6.71 -6.25 -11.33
CA GLU A 151 -6.48 -4.90 -11.85
C GLU A 151 -5.96 -3.94 -10.76
N ASN A 152 -6.27 -4.19 -9.49
CA ASN A 152 -5.85 -3.34 -8.38
C ASN A 152 -4.43 -3.69 -7.90
N THR A 153 -3.43 -3.11 -8.57
CA THR A 153 -2.00 -3.31 -8.26
C THR A 153 -1.60 -2.78 -6.87
N GLU A 154 -2.30 -1.78 -6.33
CA GLU A 154 -2.01 -1.24 -5.00
C GLU A 154 -2.43 -2.23 -3.91
N LEU A 155 -3.63 -2.80 -4.01
CA LEU A 155 -4.12 -3.84 -3.12
C LEU A 155 -3.19 -5.07 -3.15
N GLN A 156 -2.74 -5.49 -4.34
CA GLN A 156 -1.77 -6.59 -4.46
C GLN A 156 -0.46 -6.30 -3.72
N LYS A 157 0.10 -5.09 -3.86
CA LYS A 157 1.33 -4.68 -3.16
C LYS A 157 1.16 -4.68 -1.65
N LEU A 158 0.04 -4.14 -1.15
CA LEU A 158 -0.27 -4.13 0.28
C LEU A 158 -0.44 -5.54 0.84
N VAL A 159 -1.09 -6.43 0.10
CA VAL A 159 -1.27 -7.83 0.54
C VAL A 159 0.03 -8.63 0.49
N ALA A 160 0.90 -8.34 -0.48
CA ALA A 160 2.21 -8.96 -0.60
C ALA A 160 3.19 -8.53 0.50
N SER A 161 3.03 -7.33 1.08
CA SER A 161 3.91 -6.86 2.16
C SER A 161 3.63 -7.48 3.53
N PHE A 162 2.52 -8.19 3.71
CA PHE A 162 2.29 -8.94 4.95
C PHE A 162 3.28 -10.11 5.10
N PRO A 163 3.84 -10.32 6.30
CA PRO A 163 4.69 -11.48 6.56
C PRO A 163 3.89 -12.79 6.41
N GLU A 164 4.49 -13.81 5.79
CA GLU A 164 3.82 -15.08 5.51
C GLU A 164 3.32 -15.79 6.79
N ASN A 165 4.10 -15.68 7.86
CA ASN A 165 3.82 -16.28 9.16
C ASN A 165 3.39 -15.22 10.18
N TYR A 166 2.56 -14.26 9.75
CA TYR A 166 2.01 -13.25 10.66
C TYR A 166 1.32 -13.93 11.86
N ASN A 167 1.82 -13.67 13.06
CA ASN A 167 1.30 -14.20 14.32
C ASN A 167 0.91 -13.09 15.32
N GLY A 168 0.77 -11.87 14.80
CA GLY A 168 0.47 -10.67 15.57
C GLY A 168 -1.02 -10.47 15.84
N VAL A 169 -1.34 -9.28 16.31
CA VAL A 169 -2.72 -8.88 16.64
C VAL A 169 -3.60 -8.90 15.39
N LEU A 170 -4.88 -9.28 15.52
CA LEU A 170 -5.81 -9.49 14.40
C LEU A 170 -5.35 -10.57 13.40
N GLN A 171 -4.50 -11.53 13.79
CA GLN A 171 -4.10 -12.64 12.92
C GLN A 171 -5.31 -13.36 12.29
N ASP A 172 -6.38 -13.54 13.05
CA ASP A 172 -7.63 -14.18 12.66
C ASP A 172 -8.41 -13.40 11.59
N LYS A 173 -8.09 -12.12 11.39
CA LYS A 173 -8.63 -11.26 10.32
C LYS A 173 -7.64 -11.11 9.17
N ILE A 174 -6.39 -10.79 9.47
CA ILE A 174 -5.36 -10.46 8.47
C ILE A 174 -4.99 -11.70 7.64
N ILE A 175 -4.81 -12.88 8.25
CA ILE A 175 -4.43 -14.08 7.52
C ILE A 175 -5.53 -14.51 6.54
N PRO A 176 -6.81 -14.66 6.94
CA PRO A 176 -7.87 -15.00 6.00
C PRO A 176 -8.05 -13.94 4.91
N PHE A 177 -7.95 -12.65 5.25
CA PHE A 177 -7.98 -11.57 4.28
C PHE A 177 -6.89 -11.71 3.22
N ARG A 178 -5.63 -11.89 3.65
CA ARG A 178 -4.48 -12.09 2.75
C ARG A 178 -4.70 -13.30 1.84
N ARG A 179 -5.14 -14.44 2.41
CA ARG A 179 -5.41 -15.67 1.65
C ARG A 179 -6.52 -15.47 0.63
N LEU A 180 -7.58 -14.74 0.99
CA LEU A 180 -8.68 -14.43 0.09
C LEU A 180 -8.18 -13.62 -1.11
N ILE A 181 -7.48 -12.50 -0.88
CA ILE A 181 -7.00 -11.64 -1.98
C ILE A 181 -6.01 -12.39 -2.89
N ILE A 182 -5.06 -13.14 -2.33
CA ILE A 182 -4.13 -13.97 -3.13
C ILE A 182 -4.88 -15.04 -3.94
N GLY A 183 -5.92 -15.66 -3.34
CA GLY A 183 -6.76 -16.63 -4.03
C GLY A 183 -7.54 -16.02 -5.19
N MET A 184 -8.14 -14.84 -4.96
CA MET A 184 -8.86 -14.09 -5.99
C MET A 184 -7.94 -13.69 -7.15
N GLU A 185 -6.73 -13.22 -6.86
CA GLU A 185 -5.71 -12.90 -7.87
C GLU A 185 -5.32 -14.14 -8.69
N LYS A 186 -5.08 -15.27 -8.02
CA LYS A 186 -4.72 -16.53 -8.68
C LYS A 186 -5.83 -17.01 -9.62
N GLU A 187 -7.08 -16.95 -9.17
CA GLU A 187 -8.22 -17.37 -10.00
C GLU A 187 -8.44 -16.41 -11.17
N ALA A 188 -8.25 -15.10 -10.97
CA ALA A 188 -8.30 -14.13 -12.06
C ALA A 188 -7.25 -14.41 -13.15
N LYS A 189 -6.00 -14.68 -12.75
CA LYS A 189 -4.92 -15.02 -13.69
C LYS A 189 -5.21 -16.32 -14.43
N LYS A 190 -5.77 -17.32 -13.74
CA LYS A 190 -6.20 -18.57 -14.37
C LYS A 190 -7.32 -18.34 -15.37
N GLN A 191 -8.33 -17.55 -15.01
CA GLN A 191 -9.44 -17.20 -15.91
C GLN A 191 -8.94 -16.43 -17.13
N ALA A 192 -8.08 -15.43 -16.95
CA ALA A 192 -7.49 -14.68 -18.05
C ALA A 192 -6.69 -15.58 -19.02
N LYS A 193 -5.99 -16.58 -18.50
CA LYS A 193 -5.29 -17.58 -19.31
C LYS A 193 -6.28 -18.44 -20.12
N LEU A 194 -7.33 -18.94 -19.48
CA LEU A 194 -8.38 -19.73 -20.13
C LEU A 194 -9.12 -18.91 -21.20
N ASP A 195 -9.41 -17.64 -20.92
CA ASP A 195 -10.05 -16.74 -21.89
C ASP A 195 -9.15 -16.48 -23.09
N ALA A 196 -7.84 -16.32 -22.88
CA ALA A 196 -6.87 -16.18 -23.96
C ALA A 196 -6.75 -17.47 -24.80
N GLU A 197 -6.72 -18.65 -24.17
CA GLU A 197 -6.72 -19.95 -24.84
C GLU A 197 -8.01 -20.18 -25.65
N ASN A 198 -9.16 -19.86 -25.06
CA ASN A 198 -10.46 -19.94 -25.72
C ASN A 198 -10.57 -18.96 -26.89
N ALA A 199 -10.08 -17.72 -26.74
CA ALA A 199 -10.06 -16.74 -27.82
C ALA A 199 -9.13 -17.17 -28.96
N ALA A 200 -7.96 -17.74 -28.65
CA ALA A 200 -7.04 -18.28 -29.63
C ALA A 200 -7.63 -19.49 -30.37
N SER A 201 -8.21 -20.44 -29.63
CA SER A 201 -8.91 -21.61 -30.17
C SER A 201 -10.10 -21.20 -31.05
N HIS A 202 -10.91 -20.24 -30.61
CA HIS A 202 -12.00 -19.69 -31.41
C HIS A 202 -11.48 -19.02 -32.69
N LYS A 203 -10.43 -18.20 -32.59
CA LYS A 203 -9.81 -17.55 -33.76
C LYS A 203 -9.24 -18.58 -34.74
N GLN A 204 -8.66 -19.67 -34.24
CA GLN A 204 -8.16 -20.76 -35.08
C GLN A 204 -9.31 -21.55 -35.73
N SER A 205 -10.37 -21.89 -34.97
CA SER A 205 -11.57 -22.57 -35.48
C SER A 205 -12.27 -21.75 -36.58
N MET A 206 -12.33 -20.42 -36.43
CA MET A 206 -12.85 -19.52 -37.47
C MET A 206 -11.93 -19.48 -38.70
N LYS A 207 -10.59 -19.48 -38.53
CA LYS A 207 -9.64 -19.52 -39.65
C LYS A 207 -9.66 -20.86 -40.40
N GLU A 208 -9.91 -21.96 -39.70
CA GLU A 208 -9.96 -23.31 -40.28
C GLU A 208 -11.34 -23.69 -40.84
N GLY A 209 -12.34 -22.81 -40.71
CA GLY A 209 -13.73 -23.03 -41.15
C GLY A 209 -14.42 -24.15 -40.37
N GLN A 210 -14.01 -24.41 -39.12
CA GLN A 210 -14.46 -25.56 -38.32
C GLN A 210 -15.77 -25.31 -37.56
N TYR A 211 -16.38 -24.12 -37.65
CA TYR A 211 -17.77 -23.97 -37.20
C TYR A 211 -18.68 -24.69 -38.20
N GLY A 212 -19.17 -25.88 -37.83
CA GLY A 212 -19.95 -26.77 -38.69
C GLY A 212 -19.19 -27.45 -39.83
N ASN A 213 -17.90 -27.18 -40.04
CA ASN A 213 -17.11 -27.76 -41.13
C ASN A 213 -17.64 -27.34 -42.54
N ILE A 214 -18.17 -26.11 -42.64
CA ILE A 214 -18.65 -25.47 -43.88
C ILE A 214 -17.58 -24.54 -44.42
N ARG A 215 -17.29 -24.63 -45.72
CA ARG A 215 -16.31 -23.80 -46.43
C ARG A 215 -16.90 -23.23 -47.72
N PRO A 216 -16.40 -22.08 -48.21
CA PRO A 216 -16.73 -21.61 -49.55
C PRO A 216 -16.49 -22.72 -50.60
N GLY A 217 -17.48 -22.97 -51.45
CA GLY A 217 -17.50 -24.07 -52.42
C GLY A 217 -18.32 -25.28 -51.97
N ASP A 218 -18.68 -25.41 -50.69
CA ASP A 218 -19.58 -26.47 -50.24
C ASP A 218 -21.01 -26.29 -50.79
N PRO A 219 -21.76 -27.39 -51.00
CA PRO A 219 -23.16 -27.30 -51.39
C PRO A 219 -24.04 -26.81 -50.23
N GLU A 220 -25.10 -26.05 -50.57
CA GLU A 220 -26.07 -25.49 -49.62
C GLU A 220 -26.69 -26.56 -48.71
N GLU A 221 -26.92 -27.76 -49.23
CA GLU A 221 -27.50 -28.90 -48.49
C GLU A 221 -26.67 -29.31 -47.26
N LYS A 222 -25.36 -29.05 -47.28
CA LYS A 222 -24.46 -29.36 -46.18
C LYS A 222 -24.68 -28.43 -44.98
N ILE A 223 -25.23 -27.23 -45.19
CA ILE A 223 -25.34 -26.18 -44.16
C ILE A 223 -26.15 -26.66 -42.96
N SER A 224 -27.33 -27.25 -43.16
CA SER A 224 -28.17 -27.67 -42.04
C SER A 224 -27.61 -28.90 -41.30
N ALA A 225 -26.92 -29.80 -42.00
CA ALA A 225 -26.24 -30.94 -41.38
C ALA A 225 -25.02 -30.50 -40.56
N ALA A 226 -24.36 -29.43 -40.98
CA ALA A 226 -23.19 -28.84 -40.35
C ALA A 226 -23.51 -27.94 -39.15
N MET A 227 -24.53 -27.08 -39.31
CA MET A 227 -24.79 -25.94 -38.42
C MET A 227 -26.12 -26.07 -37.66
N GLY A 228 -26.89 -27.13 -37.91
CA GLY A 228 -28.24 -27.29 -37.36
C GLY A 228 -29.29 -26.49 -38.12
N GLN A 229 -30.44 -26.23 -37.48
CA GLN A 229 -31.47 -25.38 -38.09
C GLN A 229 -31.07 -23.89 -37.98
N PRO A 230 -31.18 -23.12 -39.08
CA PRO A 230 -31.03 -21.67 -39.02
C PRO A 230 -32.22 -21.03 -38.31
N ASP A 231 -31.97 -19.94 -37.59
CA ASP A 231 -33.04 -19.11 -37.00
C ASP A 231 -33.81 -18.38 -38.10
N HIS A 232 -33.07 -17.86 -39.09
CA HIS A 232 -33.61 -17.14 -40.23
C HIS A 232 -32.86 -17.48 -41.51
N VAL A 233 -33.61 -17.53 -42.62
CA VAL A 233 -33.05 -17.62 -43.96
C VAL A 233 -33.61 -16.48 -44.78
N ASN A 234 -32.74 -15.55 -45.19
CA ASN A 234 -33.10 -14.47 -46.10
C ASN A 234 -32.72 -14.88 -47.52
N SER A 235 -33.66 -14.84 -48.46
CA SER A 235 -33.42 -15.16 -49.87
C SER A 235 -33.72 -13.97 -50.78
N SER A 236 -32.85 -13.70 -51.74
CA SER A 236 -33.09 -12.72 -52.80
C SER A 236 -32.74 -13.32 -54.16
N LYS A 237 -33.51 -12.96 -55.19
CA LYS A 237 -33.21 -13.29 -56.59
C LYS A 237 -32.63 -12.06 -57.27
N THR A 238 -31.41 -12.17 -57.78
CA THR A 238 -30.73 -11.11 -58.55
C THR A 238 -30.48 -11.57 -59.98
N SER A 239 -29.96 -10.68 -60.82
CA SER A 239 -29.51 -11.03 -62.19
C SER A 239 -28.46 -12.14 -62.20
N ASP A 240 -27.73 -12.29 -61.10
CA ASP A 240 -26.61 -13.21 -61.01
C ASP A 240 -26.98 -14.55 -60.35
N GLY A 241 -28.27 -14.73 -60.03
CA GLY A 241 -28.82 -15.95 -59.45
C GLY A 241 -29.54 -15.76 -58.11
N GLU A 242 -29.82 -16.88 -57.45
CA GLU A 242 -30.41 -16.89 -56.11
C GLU A 242 -29.31 -16.72 -55.06
N ILE A 243 -29.45 -15.73 -54.19
CA ILE A 243 -28.55 -15.47 -53.06
C ILE A 243 -29.33 -15.74 -51.78
N LYS A 244 -28.77 -16.55 -50.88
CA LYS A 244 -29.37 -16.78 -49.56
C LYS A 244 -28.37 -16.45 -48.46
N GLN A 245 -28.90 -15.98 -47.34
CA GLN A 245 -28.17 -15.75 -46.10
C GLN A 245 -28.87 -16.55 -45.00
N TYR A 246 -28.12 -17.48 -44.41
CA TYR A 246 -28.53 -18.28 -43.26
C TYR A 246 -27.99 -17.64 -42.00
N VAL A 247 -28.86 -17.42 -41.01
CA VAL A 247 -28.50 -16.84 -39.71
C VAL A 247 -28.65 -17.91 -38.64
N PHE A 248 -27.62 -18.09 -37.82
CA PHE A 248 -27.62 -19.00 -36.68
C PHE A 248 -27.25 -18.24 -35.41
N ASN A 249 -27.96 -18.46 -34.32
CA ASN A 249 -27.56 -18.00 -32.99
C ASN A 249 -26.99 -19.16 -32.18
N HIS A 250 -25.68 -19.13 -31.97
CA HIS A 250 -25.00 -20.09 -31.10
C HIS A 250 -24.40 -19.36 -29.91
N ASN A 251 -24.83 -19.73 -28.69
CA ASN A 251 -24.36 -19.14 -27.43
C ASN A 251 -24.46 -17.59 -27.38
N GLY A 252 -25.54 -17.03 -27.92
CA GLY A 252 -25.78 -15.57 -27.91
C GLY A 252 -25.01 -14.77 -28.96
N LYS A 253 -24.32 -15.44 -29.91
CA LYS A 253 -23.63 -14.81 -31.04
C LYS A 253 -24.25 -15.25 -32.36
N ASN A 254 -24.39 -14.31 -33.29
CA ASN A 254 -24.92 -14.57 -34.62
C ASN A 254 -23.80 -15.01 -35.57
N PHE A 255 -24.05 -16.08 -36.32
CA PHE A 255 -23.23 -16.61 -37.41
C PHE A 255 -24.02 -16.54 -38.72
N TYR A 256 -23.32 -16.25 -39.81
CA TYR A 256 -23.92 -16.00 -41.12
C TYR A 256 -23.26 -16.90 -42.18
N VAL A 257 -24.06 -17.67 -42.90
CA VAL A 257 -23.59 -18.42 -44.08
C VAL A 257 -24.28 -17.85 -45.32
N TYR A 258 -23.50 -17.49 -46.33
CA TYR A 258 -24.00 -16.95 -47.59
C TYR A 258 -23.89 -18.00 -48.69
N THR A 259 -24.96 -18.19 -49.47
CA THR A 259 -24.95 -19.03 -50.66
C THR A 259 -25.31 -18.23 -51.90
N LYS A 260 -24.77 -18.65 -53.04
CA LYS A 260 -25.16 -18.20 -54.38
C LYS A 260 -25.39 -19.42 -55.26
N ASN A 261 -26.58 -19.54 -55.84
CA ASN A 261 -26.99 -20.66 -56.68
C ASN A 261 -26.72 -22.04 -56.03
N GLY A 262 -27.03 -22.17 -54.73
CA GLY A 262 -26.85 -23.43 -54.00
C GLY A 262 -25.41 -23.75 -53.58
N VAL A 263 -24.48 -22.81 -53.72
CA VAL A 263 -23.07 -22.98 -53.30
C VAL A 263 -22.70 -21.96 -52.25
N VAL A 264 -22.05 -22.39 -51.16
CA VAL A 264 -21.55 -21.51 -50.11
C VAL A 264 -20.47 -20.59 -50.68
N THR A 265 -20.63 -19.29 -50.50
CA THR A 265 -19.65 -18.28 -50.95
C THR A 265 -18.87 -17.69 -49.79
N GLU A 266 -19.48 -17.61 -48.61
CA GLU A 266 -18.88 -16.96 -47.45
C GLU A 266 -19.49 -17.47 -46.14
N VAL A 267 -18.68 -17.51 -45.07
CA VAL A 267 -19.07 -17.85 -43.70
C VAL A 267 -18.51 -16.75 -42.78
N ARG A 268 -19.36 -16.12 -41.97
CA ARG A 268 -19.01 -15.02 -41.05
C ARG A 268 -19.52 -15.26 -39.63
#